data_AF-A0AAD7IRN7-F1
#
_entry.id   AF-A0AAD7IRN7-F1
#
_cell.length_a   1.000
_cell.length_b   1.000
_cell.length_c   1.000
_cell.angle_alpha   90.00
_cell.angle_beta   90.00
_cell.angle_gamma   90.00
#
_symmetry.space_group_name_H-M   'P 1'
#
loop_
_entity.id
_entity.type
_entity.pdbx_description
1 polymer ?
#
loop_
_entity_poly.entity_id
_entity_poly.type
_entity_poly.pdbx_seq_one_letter_code
_entity_poly.pdbx_strand_id
1 'polypeptide(L)'
;QRRKHAIGDVMGRCAQAMLEFLQPYPGDEREMDESRCHHNRFDLCRVSDKDYTISDAYYREITILPVALLRDPTFEIAAWYSWQR
;
A
#
# COMPACT_ATOMS: atom_id res chain seq x y z
N GLN A 1 4.59 -15.63 -14.70
CA GLN A 1 5.22 -15.51 -13.36
C GLN A 1 4.16 -15.75 -12.31
N ARG A 2 4.44 -16.62 -11.34
CA ARG A 2 3.44 -17.17 -10.41
C ARG A 2 3.18 -16.16 -9.28
N ARG A 3 2.00 -15.50 -9.29
CA ARG A 3 1.47 -14.68 -8.19
C ARG A 3 1.56 -15.49 -6.90
N LYS A 4 2.47 -15.13 -5.99
CA LYS A 4 2.45 -15.67 -4.63
C LYS A 4 1.51 -14.82 -3.79
N HIS A 5 0.21 -14.86 -4.10
CA HIS A 5 -0.80 -14.74 -3.05
C HIS A 5 -0.76 -16.04 -2.25
N ALA A 6 0.35 -16.28 -1.54
CA ALA A 6 0.43 -17.42 -0.66
C ALA A 6 -0.64 -17.20 0.42
N ILE A 7 -1.51 -18.18 0.60
CA ILE A 7 -2.35 -18.28 1.80
C ILE A 7 -1.39 -18.21 2.99
N GLY A 8 -1.22 -17.00 3.58
CA GLY A 8 -0.22 -16.77 4.63
C GLY A 8 0.42 -15.38 4.68
N ASP A 9 0.33 -14.53 3.64
CA ASP A 9 0.91 -13.18 3.70
C ASP A 9 0.02 -12.20 4.48
N VAL A 10 -0.05 -12.39 5.79
CA VAL A 10 -0.82 -11.54 6.70
C VAL A 10 -0.23 -10.14 6.74
N MET A 11 1.10 -10.01 6.74
CA MET A 11 1.80 -8.73 6.81
C MET A 11 1.45 -7.83 5.61
N GLY A 12 1.56 -8.35 4.38
CA GLY A 12 1.18 -7.61 3.18
C GLY A 12 -0.30 -7.22 3.16
N ARG A 13 -1.19 -8.12 3.60
CA ARG A 13 -2.63 -7.83 3.70
C ARG A 13 -2.97 -6.77 4.75
N CYS A 14 -2.33 -6.82 5.92
CA CYS A 14 -2.51 -5.81 6.96
C CYS A 14 -2.01 -4.44 6.49
N ALA A 15 -0.84 -4.40 5.85
CA ALA A 15 -0.29 -3.18 5.25
C ALA A 15 -1.24 -2.59 4.19
N GLN A 16 -1.78 -3.43 3.30
CA GLN A 16 -2.74 -3.01 2.28
C GLN A 16 -4.03 -2.47 2.91
N ALA A 17 -4.57 -3.16 3.92
CA ALA A 17 -5.78 -2.73 4.61
C ALA A 17 -5.58 -1.40 5.36
N MET A 18 -4.41 -1.19 5.97
CA MET A 18 -4.05 0.09 6.59
C MET A 18 -3.99 1.21 5.54
N LEU A 19 -3.35 0.96 4.40
CA LEU A 19 -3.25 1.97 3.34
C LEU A 19 -4.63 2.34 2.81
N GLU A 20 -5.52 1.36 2.66
CA GLU A 20 -6.90 1.54 2.22
C GLU A 20 -7.72 2.34 3.23
N PHE A 21 -7.64 1.98 4.51
CA PHE A 21 -8.42 2.58 5.59
C PHE A 21 -8.03 4.03 5.87
N LEU A 22 -6.76 4.39 5.66
CA LEU A 22 -6.21 5.70 5.99
C LEU A 22 -6.25 6.70 4.82
N GLN A 23 -6.96 6.36 3.73
CA GLN A 23 -7.32 7.32 2.70
C GLN A 23 -8.29 8.39 3.25
N PRO A 24 -8.34 9.61 2.68
CA PRO A 24 -7.48 10.11 1.61
C PRO A 24 -6.08 10.53 2.12
N TYR A 25 -5.11 10.53 1.21
CA TYR A 25 -3.75 11.02 1.44
C TYR A 25 -3.59 12.49 1.01
N PRO A 26 -2.68 13.28 1.62
CA PRO A 26 -2.43 14.66 1.20
C PRO A 26 -2.06 14.74 -0.29
N GLY A 27 -2.81 15.51 -1.10
CA GLY A 27 -2.69 15.52 -2.56
C GLY A 27 -3.82 14.79 -3.31
N ASP A 28 -4.73 14.10 -2.59
CA ASP A 28 -5.91 13.43 -3.17
C ASP A 28 -7.07 14.41 -3.46
N GLU A 29 -6.90 15.72 -3.23
CA GLU A 29 -8.00 16.69 -3.23
C GLU A 29 -8.64 16.91 -4.62
N ARG A 30 -7.93 16.54 -5.70
CA ARG A 30 -8.35 16.84 -7.08
C ARG A 30 -9.54 16.04 -7.60
N GLU A 31 -9.90 14.91 -6.99
CA GLU A 31 -11.03 14.09 -7.42
C GLU A 31 -11.93 13.66 -6.25
N MET A 32 -12.29 14.60 -5.37
CA MET A 32 -13.39 14.40 -4.40
C MET A 32 -14.75 14.31 -5.11
N ASP A 33 -14.92 13.29 -5.95
CA ASP A 33 -16.22 12.69 -6.20
C ASP A 33 -16.48 11.79 -4.97
N GLU A 34 -17.47 12.15 -4.17
CA GLU A 34 -17.83 11.50 -2.90
C GLU A 34 -18.06 9.98 -3.03
N SER A 35 -18.15 9.45 -4.25
CA SER A 35 -18.23 8.02 -4.56
C SER A 35 -16.90 7.24 -4.46
N ARG A 36 -15.77 7.89 -4.12
CA ARG A 36 -14.42 7.32 -4.33
C ARG A 36 -13.52 7.25 -3.09
N CYS A 37 -14.04 6.77 -1.96
CA CYS A 37 -13.20 5.85 -1.19
C CYS A 37 -12.88 4.69 -2.14
N HIS A 38 -11.71 4.72 -2.78
CA HIS A 38 -11.40 3.83 -3.90
C HIS A 38 -11.13 2.45 -3.36
N HIS A 39 -12.20 1.69 -3.08
CA HIS A 39 -12.12 0.29 -2.71
C HIS A 39 -11.18 -0.43 -3.68
N ASN A 40 -10.09 -0.96 -3.13
CA ASN A 40 -9.01 -1.62 -3.87
C ASN A 40 -8.05 -0.68 -4.62
N ARG A 41 -7.77 0.52 -4.10
CA ARG A 41 -6.75 1.43 -4.64
C ARG A 41 -5.37 0.79 -4.58
N PHE A 42 -5.07 0.13 -3.47
CA PHE A 42 -3.76 -0.45 -3.22
C PHE A 42 -3.76 -1.95 -3.46
N ASP A 43 -2.75 -2.41 -4.21
CA ASP A 43 -2.39 -3.83 -4.30
C ASP A 43 -0.95 -4.00 -3.80
N LEU A 44 -0.77 -4.84 -2.76
CA LEU A 44 0.55 -5.13 -2.21
C LEU A 44 0.98 -6.53 -2.62
N CYS A 45 2.09 -6.59 -3.37
CA CYS A 45 2.67 -7.83 -3.84
C CYS A 45 4.07 -8.02 -3.26
N ARG A 46 4.31 -9.16 -2.58
CA ARG A 46 5.66 -9.54 -2.15
C ARG A 46 6.46 -10.00 -3.37
N VAL A 47 7.49 -9.25 -3.74
CA VAL A 47 8.31 -9.53 -4.94
C VAL A 47 9.63 -10.21 -4.59
N SER A 48 10.10 -10.05 -3.36
CA SER A 48 11.32 -10.69 -2.86
C SER A 48 11.20 -10.99 -1.36
N ASP A 49 12.23 -11.59 -0.77
CA ASP A 49 12.26 -11.74 0.68
C ASP A 49 12.44 -10.41 1.44
N LYS A 50 12.87 -9.37 0.74
CA LYS A 50 13.22 -8.06 1.27
C LYS A 50 12.22 -6.98 0.91
N ASP A 51 11.39 -7.19 -0.12
CA ASP A 51 10.60 -6.11 -0.72
C ASP A 51 9.16 -6.53 -1.05
N TYR A 52 8.27 -5.58 -0.82
CA TYR A 52 6.94 -5.49 -1.40
C TYR A 52 6.92 -4.41 -2.47
N THR A 53 6.01 -4.55 -3.43
CA THR A 53 5.56 -3.46 -4.29
C THR A 53 4.18 -3.00 -3.81
N ILE A 54 4.00 -1.69 -3.64
CA ILE A 54 2.70 -1.05 -3.52
C ILE A 54 2.33 -0.53 -4.89
N SER A 55 1.28 -1.08 -5.50
CA SER A 55 0.66 -0.51 -6.70
C SER A 55 -0.48 0.40 -6.26
N ASP A 56 -0.39 1.70 -6.57
CA ASP A 56 -1.47 2.66 -6.37
C ASP A 56 -2.23 2.86 -7.69
N ALA A 57 -3.44 2.33 -7.77
CA ALA A 57 -4.29 2.42 -8.95
C ALA A 57 -4.77 3.86 -9.24
N TYR A 58 -4.80 4.73 -8.24
CA TYR A 58 -5.22 6.13 -8.40
C TYR A 58 -4.18 6.92 -9.20
N TYR A 59 -2.91 6.85 -8.79
CA TYR A 59 -1.82 7.56 -9.46
C TYR A 59 -1.16 6.75 -10.58
N ARG A 60 -1.45 5.45 -10.66
CA ARG A 60 -0.80 4.48 -11.57
C ARG A 60 0.70 4.37 -11.32
N GLU A 61 1.08 4.42 -10.05
CA GLU A 61 2.48 4.39 -9.62
C GLU A 61 2.78 3.13 -8.82
N ILE A 62 4.06 2.75 -8.84
CA ILE A 62 4.59 1.61 -8.08
C ILE A 62 5.66 2.12 -7.13
N THR A 63 5.46 1.89 -5.83
CA THR A 63 6.42 2.21 -4.78
C THR A 63 7.01 0.92 -4.20
N ILE A 64 8.32 0.90 -3.96
CA ILE A 64 8.97 -0.24 -3.30
C ILE A 64 8.91 -0.04 -1.78
N LEU A 65 8.35 -1.03 -1.09
CA LEU A 65 8.26 -1.06 0.37
C LEU A 65 9.19 -2.15 0.93
N PRO A 66 10.29 -1.78 1.61
CA PRO A 66 11.13 -2.74 2.30
C PRO A 66 10.37 -3.48 3.41
N VAL A 67 10.46 -4.81 3.42
CA VAL A 67 9.90 -5.71 4.45
C VAL A 67 10.41 -5.34 5.85
N ALA A 68 11.63 -4.82 5.95
CA ALA A 68 12.23 -4.42 7.22
C ALA A 68 11.41 -3.32 7.92
N LEU A 69 10.81 -2.40 7.16
CA LEU A 69 9.96 -1.34 7.72
C LEU A 69 8.67 -1.92 8.32
N LEU A 70 8.05 -2.89 7.66
CA LEU A 70 6.86 -3.58 8.17
C LEU A 70 7.11 -4.45 9.42
N ARG A 71 8.38 -4.69 9.77
CA ARG A 71 8.77 -5.40 11.00
C ARG A 71 9.04 -4.44 12.16
N ASP A 72 9.17 -3.15 11.89
CA ASP A 72 9.34 -2.14 12.91
C ASP A 72 7.95 -1.73 13.43
N PRO A 73 7.64 -1.97 14.72
CA PRO A 73 6.34 -1.65 15.29
C PRO A 73 6.07 -0.13 15.37
N THR A 74 7.10 0.71 15.19
CA THR A 74 6.97 2.17 15.16
C THR A 74 6.77 2.73 13.76
N PHE A 75 6.83 1.87 12.73
CA PHE A 75 6.68 2.29 11.35
C PHE A 75 5.23 2.60 10.99
N GLU A 76 4.97 3.85 10.64
CA GLU A 76 3.67 4.32 10.17
C GLU A 76 3.60 4.29 8.64
N ILE A 77 3.08 3.19 8.09
CA ILE A 77 3.06 2.96 6.63
C ILE A 77 2.33 4.07 5.85
N ALA A 78 1.22 4.60 6.37
CA ALA A 78 0.45 5.65 5.70
C ALA A 78 1.22 6.97 5.66
N ALA A 79 1.86 7.35 6.77
CA ALA A 79 2.71 8.53 6.83
C ALA A 79 3.90 8.37 5.88
N TRP A 80 4.61 7.24 5.95
CA TRP A 80 5.73 6.95 5.05
C TRP A 80 5.33 7.00 3.58
N TYR A 81 4.20 6.37 3.23
CA TYR A 81 3.69 6.33 1.87
C TYR A 81 3.42 7.73 1.33
N SER A 82 2.85 8.61 2.16
CA SER A 82 2.61 10.02 1.81
C SER A 82 3.88 10.78 1.41
N TRP A 83 5.05 10.39 1.94
CA TRP A 83 6.33 11.01 1.60
C TRP A 83 7.02 10.41 0.38
N GLN A 84 6.62 9.20 -0.04
CA GLN A 84 7.20 8.54 -1.21
C GLN A 84 6.54 8.94 -2.53
N ARG A 85 5.38 9.60 -2.42
CA ARG A 85 4.55 10.06 -3.53
C ARG A 85 4.81 11.54 -3.82
#